data_AF-A0A8G1J0J4-F1
#
_entry.id   AF-A0A8G1J0J4-F1
#
_cell.length_a   1.000
_cell.length_b   1.000
_cell.length_c   1.000
_cell.angle_alpha   90.00
_cell.angle_beta   90.00
_cell.angle_gamma   90.00
#
_symmetry.space_group_name_H-M   'P 1'
#
loop_
_entity.id
_entity.type
_entity.pdbx_description
1 polymer ?
#
loop_
_entity_poly.entity_id
_entity_poly.type
_entity_poly.pdbx_seq_one_letter_code
_entity_poly.pdbx_strand_id
1 'polypeptide(L)'
;MIITLAFLGYQMRLQAKALKSDSRLRQFELYQSLLNQHTELLKMADNDPVLNLIWSPLDPDRKRDLDAAQASRDWGAWTVMTPDEQRGYRYTRYAIELFEQAYKVNQYGMLDEEIWRKWVSWMEIWPRTRYFTYMWQDTARKFMPSFVDDYWDLVRQSAEFDREARVERTQLLDPLSGGDLLRNGEVPDVDPPKAEAGVPGGSALVAETEAVLEAVAPKSSEVASVAAETEVEAVTPQSPEVEAVAPKSPQVAAMAPEPSGVEAAAPLPTAAEAIPEAPEPGAPRRDDSATR
;
A
#
# COMPACT_ATOMS: atom_id res chain seq x y z
N MET A 1 25.02 -7.06 49.38
CA MET A 1 23.65 -7.16 48.83
C MET A 1 23.17 -5.87 48.14
N ILE A 2 23.42 -4.67 48.67
CA ILE A 2 23.03 -3.40 48.01
C ILE A 2 23.84 -3.14 46.71
N ILE A 3 25.13 -3.47 46.69
CA ILE A 3 26.01 -3.25 45.53
C ILE A 3 25.64 -4.13 44.33
N THR A 4 25.17 -5.36 44.57
CA THR A 4 24.75 -6.30 43.51
C THR A 4 23.44 -5.89 42.84
N LEU A 5 22.51 -5.27 43.57
CA LEU A 5 21.25 -4.76 43.01
C LEU A 5 21.48 -3.50 42.15
N ALA A 6 22.39 -2.61 42.56
CA ALA A 6 22.77 -1.44 41.77
C ALA A 6 23.45 -1.82 40.44
N PHE A 7 24.28 -2.86 40.44
CA PHE A 7 24.94 -3.38 39.23
C PHE A 7 23.93 -4.02 38.27
N LEU A 8 22.98 -4.81 38.77
CA LEU A 8 21.93 -5.42 37.94
C LEU A 8 21.01 -4.36 37.29
N GLY A 9 20.63 -3.32 38.05
CA GLY A 9 19.85 -2.21 37.51
C GLY A 9 20.60 -1.39 36.44
N TYR A 10 21.92 -1.24 36.58
CA TYR A 10 22.76 -0.59 35.58
C TYR A 10 22.88 -1.43 34.29
N GLN A 11 23.08 -2.74 34.41
CA GLN A 11 23.11 -3.67 33.28
C GLN A 11 21.79 -3.67 32.50
N MET A 12 20.65 -3.70 33.19
CA MET A 12 19.34 -3.62 32.52
C MET A 12 19.12 -2.28 31.82
N ARG A 13 19.63 -1.15 32.37
CA ARG A 13 19.57 0.15 31.68
C ARG A 13 20.44 0.20 30.43
N LEU A 14 21.62 -0.42 30.44
CA LEU A 14 22.49 -0.50 29.27
C LEU A 14 21.86 -1.39 28.18
N GLN A 15 21.33 -2.55 28.56
CA GLN A 15 20.60 -3.42 27.64
C GLN A 15 19.35 -2.73 27.08
N ALA A 16 18.58 -2.00 27.90
CA ALA A 16 17.44 -1.22 27.42
C ALA A 16 17.83 -0.08 26.46
N LYS A 17 19.01 0.52 26.61
CA LYS A 17 19.53 1.53 25.66
C LYS A 17 20.00 0.88 24.36
N ALA A 18 20.70 -0.25 24.42
CA ALA A 18 21.14 -1.01 23.25
C ALA A 18 19.94 -1.55 22.46
N LEU A 19 18.92 -2.07 23.14
CA LEU A 19 17.67 -2.51 22.51
C LEU A 19 16.92 -1.35 21.84
N LYS A 20 16.99 -0.13 22.42
CA LYS A 20 16.42 1.07 21.80
C LYS A 20 17.19 1.53 20.56
N SER A 21 18.53 1.41 20.54
CA SER A 21 19.31 1.73 19.34
C SER A 21 19.08 0.71 18.23
N ASP A 22 19.02 -0.58 18.57
CA ASP A 22 18.77 -1.65 17.59
C ASP A 22 17.35 -1.57 17.03
N SER A 23 16.35 -1.25 17.87
CA SER A 23 14.99 -1.02 17.42
C SER A 23 14.90 0.17 16.47
N ARG A 24 15.57 1.30 16.77
CA ARG A 24 15.58 2.48 15.89
C ARG A 24 16.31 2.23 14.58
N LEU A 25 17.38 1.44 14.59
CA LEU A 25 18.09 1.06 13.38
C LEU A 25 17.21 0.20 12.46
N ARG A 26 16.58 -0.85 13.00
CA ARG A 26 15.64 -1.70 12.24
C ARG A 26 14.46 -0.89 11.69
N GLN A 27 13.94 0.03 12.49
CA GLN A 27 12.92 0.98 12.07
C GLN A 27 13.43 1.79 10.86
N PHE A 28 14.56 2.47 10.96
CA PHE A 28 15.13 3.22 9.85
C PHE A 28 15.33 2.37 8.58
N GLU A 29 15.82 1.14 8.71
CA GLU A 29 15.98 0.19 7.61
C GLU A 29 14.65 -0.17 6.93
N LEU A 30 13.58 -0.39 7.71
CA LEU A 30 12.24 -0.65 7.17
C LEU A 30 11.71 0.56 6.37
N TYR A 31 11.90 1.76 6.89
CA TYR A 31 11.48 2.98 6.22
C TYR A 31 12.26 3.23 4.91
N GLN A 32 13.58 3.06 4.94
CA GLN A 32 14.42 3.17 3.73
C GLN A 32 14.05 2.12 2.68
N SER A 33 13.78 0.88 3.11
CA SER A 33 13.29 -0.18 2.23
C SER A 33 11.97 0.20 1.55
N LEU A 34 11.01 0.77 2.31
CA LEU A 34 9.74 1.26 1.79
C LEU A 34 9.94 2.34 0.71
N LEU A 35 10.79 3.34 0.98
CA LEU A 35 11.08 4.41 0.01
C LEU A 35 11.74 3.90 -1.27
N ASN A 36 12.67 2.96 -1.14
CA ASN A 36 13.34 2.34 -2.29
C ASN A 36 12.32 1.56 -3.14
N GLN A 37 11.48 0.74 -2.52
CA GLN A 37 10.44 -0.01 -3.24
C GLN A 37 9.44 0.92 -3.92
N HIS A 38 9.03 2.00 -3.26
CA HIS A 38 8.17 3.01 -3.88
C HIS A 38 8.83 3.64 -5.11
N THR A 39 10.10 4.01 -5.01
CA THR A 39 10.86 4.59 -6.12
C THR A 39 10.96 3.63 -7.31
N GLU A 40 11.23 2.34 -7.04
CA GLU A 40 11.26 1.32 -8.10
C GLU A 40 9.89 1.11 -8.74
N LEU A 41 8.80 1.14 -7.95
CA LEU A 41 7.44 1.06 -8.47
C LEU A 41 7.12 2.24 -9.42
N LEU A 42 7.56 3.45 -9.07
CA LEU A 42 7.42 4.63 -9.94
C LEU A 42 8.24 4.49 -11.23
N LYS A 43 9.49 4.03 -11.13
CA LYS A 43 10.33 3.79 -12.31
C LYS A 43 9.73 2.73 -13.23
N MET A 44 9.12 1.67 -12.69
CA MET A 44 8.44 0.66 -13.50
C MET A 44 7.29 1.29 -14.30
N ALA A 45 6.47 2.13 -13.67
CA ALA A 45 5.37 2.82 -14.34
C ALA A 45 5.83 3.79 -15.42
N ASP A 46 6.93 4.49 -15.20
CA ASP A 46 7.52 5.43 -16.17
C ASP A 46 8.08 4.69 -17.40
N ASN A 47 8.72 3.53 -17.20
CA ASN A 47 9.36 2.77 -18.27
C ASN A 47 8.40 1.87 -19.07
N ASP A 48 7.25 1.45 -18.50
CA ASP A 48 6.28 0.60 -19.19
C ASP A 48 4.95 1.33 -19.38
N PRO A 49 4.70 1.95 -20.55
CA PRO A 49 3.47 2.69 -20.80
C PRO A 49 2.21 1.81 -20.75
N VAL A 50 2.34 0.48 -20.85
CA VAL A 50 1.21 -0.45 -20.66
C VAL A 50 0.65 -0.36 -19.24
N LEU A 51 1.48 -0.02 -18.25
CA LEU A 51 1.04 0.17 -16.88
C LEU A 51 0.09 1.37 -16.72
N ASN A 52 0.16 2.37 -17.60
CA ASN A 52 -0.81 3.47 -17.58
C ASN A 52 -2.23 3.03 -17.97
N LEU A 53 -2.39 1.87 -18.62
CA LEU A 53 -3.69 1.33 -18.97
C LEU A 53 -4.51 0.92 -17.74
N ILE A 54 -3.89 0.68 -16.58
CA ILE A 54 -4.60 0.29 -15.34
C ILE A 54 -5.60 1.35 -14.89
N TRP A 55 -5.37 2.61 -15.27
CA TRP A 55 -6.19 3.77 -14.92
C TRP A 55 -7.38 3.97 -15.87
N SER A 56 -7.31 3.39 -17.07
CA SER A 56 -8.41 3.50 -18.03
C SER A 56 -9.56 2.56 -17.61
N PRO A 57 -10.83 2.81 -17.94
CA PRO A 57 -11.89 1.85 -17.66
C PRO A 57 -11.75 0.60 -18.54
N LEU A 58 -12.01 -0.59 -18.01
CA LEU A 58 -11.96 -1.82 -18.81
C LEU A 58 -13.13 -1.84 -19.79
N ASP A 59 -12.90 -2.36 -21.00
CA ASP A 59 -13.99 -2.56 -21.96
C ASP A 59 -15.11 -3.44 -21.33
N PRO A 60 -16.39 -3.07 -21.46
CA PRO A 60 -17.47 -3.80 -20.78
C PRO A 60 -17.57 -5.28 -21.18
N ASP A 61 -17.30 -5.62 -22.44
CA ASP A 61 -17.33 -7.02 -22.89
C ASP A 61 -16.15 -7.77 -22.26
N ARG A 62 -14.96 -7.17 -22.32
CA ARG A 62 -13.77 -7.74 -21.69
C ARG A 62 -13.96 -7.92 -20.18
N LYS A 63 -14.62 -6.97 -19.50
CA LYS A 63 -14.94 -7.07 -18.07
C LYS A 63 -15.85 -8.25 -17.78
N ARG A 64 -16.89 -8.46 -18.59
CA ARG A 64 -17.79 -9.62 -18.45
C ARG A 64 -17.04 -10.94 -18.60
N ASP A 65 -16.10 -11.03 -19.54
CA ASP A 65 -15.28 -12.22 -19.71
C ASP A 65 -14.41 -12.51 -18.49
N LEU A 66 -13.75 -11.49 -17.93
CA LEU A 66 -12.93 -11.63 -16.73
C LEU A 66 -13.77 -11.98 -15.50
N ASP A 67 -14.93 -11.33 -15.32
CA ASP A 67 -15.87 -11.63 -14.24
C ASP A 67 -16.36 -13.09 -14.32
N ALA A 68 -16.72 -13.56 -15.52
CA ALA A 68 -17.14 -14.94 -15.75
C ALA A 68 -16.01 -15.95 -15.46
N ALA A 69 -14.79 -15.64 -15.91
CA ALA A 69 -13.63 -16.46 -15.63
C ALA A 69 -13.34 -16.52 -14.12
N GLN A 70 -13.35 -15.38 -13.43
CA GLN A 70 -13.13 -15.30 -11.97
C GLN A 70 -14.17 -16.10 -11.18
N ALA A 71 -15.44 -16.04 -11.57
CA ALA A 71 -16.50 -16.81 -10.93
C ALA A 71 -16.34 -18.33 -11.11
N SER A 72 -15.70 -18.77 -12.19
CA SER A 72 -15.55 -20.19 -12.49
C SER A 72 -14.51 -20.91 -11.62
N ARG A 73 -13.45 -20.21 -11.19
CA ARG A 73 -12.36 -20.78 -10.38
C ARG A 73 -11.51 -19.70 -9.72
N ASP A 74 -10.83 -20.09 -8.64
CA ASP A 74 -9.71 -19.34 -8.05
C ASP A 74 -8.70 -18.94 -9.14
N TRP A 75 -8.30 -17.67 -9.18
CA TRP A 75 -7.39 -17.10 -10.21
C TRP A 75 -7.95 -17.19 -11.64
N GLY A 76 -9.26 -17.29 -11.79
CA GLY A 76 -9.92 -17.45 -13.09
C GLY A 76 -9.62 -16.31 -14.05
N ALA A 77 -9.81 -15.05 -13.63
CA ALA A 77 -9.52 -13.89 -14.47
C ALA A 77 -8.05 -13.85 -14.89
N TRP A 78 -7.13 -14.11 -13.96
CA TRP A 78 -5.69 -14.14 -14.24
C TRP A 78 -5.32 -15.08 -15.40
N THR A 79 -5.91 -16.28 -15.44
CA THR A 79 -5.59 -17.28 -16.47
C THR A 79 -6.05 -16.91 -17.88
N VAL A 80 -7.02 -16.01 -18.02
CA VAL A 80 -7.54 -15.56 -19.30
C VAL A 80 -7.06 -14.16 -19.68
N MET A 81 -6.36 -13.47 -18.78
CA MET A 81 -5.71 -12.19 -19.05
C MET A 81 -4.59 -12.35 -20.09
N THR A 82 -4.52 -11.39 -21.01
CA THR A 82 -3.41 -11.20 -21.92
C THR A 82 -2.11 -10.90 -21.14
N PRO A 83 -0.93 -11.06 -21.77
CA PRO A 83 0.35 -10.75 -21.11
C PRO A 83 0.43 -9.31 -20.57
N ASP A 84 -0.22 -8.36 -21.24
CA ASP A 84 -0.25 -6.94 -20.87
C ASP A 84 -1.16 -6.70 -19.67
N GLU A 85 -2.36 -7.28 -19.67
CA GLU A 85 -3.27 -7.29 -18.51
C GLU A 85 -2.60 -7.93 -17.29
N GLN A 86 -1.88 -9.05 -17.47
CA GLN A 86 -1.12 -9.68 -16.40
C GLN A 86 -0.01 -8.79 -15.83
N ARG A 87 0.64 -7.97 -16.67
CA ARG A 87 1.61 -6.97 -16.19
C ARG A 87 0.91 -5.92 -15.33
N GLY A 88 -0.21 -5.37 -15.79
CA GLY A 88 -1.02 -4.42 -15.02
C GLY A 88 -1.54 -5.00 -13.69
N TYR A 89 -1.97 -6.27 -13.69
CA TYR A 89 -2.36 -6.98 -12.46
C TYR A 89 -1.18 -7.13 -11.50
N ARG A 90 0.00 -7.57 -11.97
CA ARG A 90 1.19 -7.70 -11.11
C ARG A 90 1.61 -6.37 -10.52
N TYR A 91 1.58 -5.31 -11.33
CA TYR A 91 1.85 -3.96 -10.88
C TYR A 91 0.87 -3.51 -9.79
N THR A 92 -0.42 -3.77 -9.99
CA THR A 92 -1.48 -3.50 -8.99
C THR A 92 -1.19 -4.24 -7.69
N ARG A 93 -0.82 -5.52 -7.76
CA ARG A 93 -0.43 -6.30 -6.59
C ARG A 93 0.77 -5.69 -5.86
N TYR A 94 1.84 -5.32 -6.59
CA TYR A 94 3.02 -4.71 -5.98
C TYR A 94 2.71 -3.39 -5.27
N ALA A 95 1.81 -2.57 -5.83
CA ALA A 95 1.38 -1.34 -5.18
C ALA A 95 0.63 -1.61 -3.86
N ILE A 96 -0.23 -2.63 -3.81
CA ILE A 96 -0.93 -3.00 -2.57
C ILE A 96 0.02 -3.63 -1.54
N GLU A 97 1.01 -4.43 -1.96
CA GLU A 97 2.09 -4.91 -1.08
C GLU A 97 2.86 -3.74 -0.46
N LEU A 98 3.10 -2.68 -1.23
CA LEU A 98 3.75 -1.45 -0.74
C LEU A 98 2.88 -0.72 0.30
N PHE A 99 1.56 -0.66 0.10
CA PHE A 99 0.64 -0.09 1.08
C PHE A 99 0.57 -0.87 2.39
N GLU A 100 0.60 -2.20 2.32
CA GLU A 100 0.67 -3.04 3.51
C GLU A 100 1.96 -2.75 4.31
N GLN A 101 3.09 -2.55 3.63
CA GLN A 101 4.34 -2.14 4.27
C GLN A 101 4.25 -0.73 4.88
N ALA A 102 3.67 0.23 4.17
CA ALA A 102 3.45 1.58 4.71
C ALA A 102 2.55 1.55 5.95
N TYR A 103 1.49 0.73 5.93
CA TYR A 103 0.60 0.51 7.07
C TYR A 103 1.36 -0.10 8.27
N LYS A 104 2.20 -1.11 8.06
CA LYS A 104 3.08 -1.67 9.12
C LYS A 104 3.97 -0.60 9.74
N VAL A 105 4.62 0.21 8.90
CA VAL A 105 5.50 1.31 9.37
C VAL A 105 4.70 2.37 10.14
N ASN A 106 3.47 2.68 9.70
CA ASN A 106 2.57 3.59 10.39
C ASN A 106 2.17 3.06 11.78
N GLN A 107 1.85 1.77 11.91
CA GLN A 107 1.52 1.15 13.20
C GLN A 107 2.67 1.25 14.23
N TYR A 108 3.92 1.35 13.75
CA TYR A 108 5.07 1.59 14.62
C TYR A 108 5.27 3.07 15.01
N GLY A 109 4.38 3.97 14.58
CA GLY A 109 4.46 5.41 14.85
C GLY A 109 5.63 6.09 14.16
N MET A 110 6.00 5.60 12.98
CA MET A 110 7.19 6.06 12.26
C MET A 110 6.90 6.95 11.06
N LEU A 111 5.64 7.04 10.64
CA LEU A 111 5.22 7.99 9.62
C LEU A 111 4.60 9.20 10.31
N ASP A 112 5.01 10.38 9.89
CA ASP A 112 4.31 11.60 10.26
C ASP A 112 2.87 11.55 9.72
N GLU A 113 1.94 12.15 10.47
CA GLU A 113 0.51 12.16 10.13
C GLU A 113 0.24 12.74 8.73
N GLU A 114 1.01 13.74 8.30
CA GLU A 114 0.91 14.31 6.95
C GLU A 114 1.34 13.30 5.87
N ILE A 115 2.42 12.54 6.12
CA ILE A 115 2.93 11.54 5.19
C ILE A 115 1.95 10.36 5.11
N TRP A 116 1.41 9.93 6.26
CA TRP A 116 0.41 8.88 6.30
C TRP A 116 -0.86 9.27 5.53
N ARG A 117 -1.35 10.50 5.69
CA ARG A 117 -2.48 11.02 4.90
C ARG A 117 -2.25 10.95 3.38
N LYS A 118 -1.02 11.20 2.91
CA LYS A 118 -0.68 11.03 1.48
C LYS A 118 -0.75 9.56 1.04
N TRP A 119 -0.28 8.64 1.86
CA TRP A 119 -0.42 7.20 1.58
C TRP A 119 -1.89 6.77 1.52
N VAL A 120 -2.71 7.21 2.48
CA VAL A 120 -4.14 6.92 2.51
C VAL A 120 -4.86 7.50 1.28
N SER A 121 -4.51 8.73 0.87
CA SER A 121 -4.99 9.33 -0.38
C SER A 121 -4.65 8.47 -1.60
N TRP A 122 -3.44 7.93 -1.68
CA TRP A 122 -3.09 7.03 -2.77
C TRP A 122 -3.90 5.73 -2.71
N MET A 123 -4.08 5.13 -1.53
CA MET A 123 -4.89 3.91 -1.38
C MET A 123 -6.32 4.08 -1.90
N GLU A 124 -6.91 5.27 -1.77
CA GLU A 124 -8.27 5.56 -2.25
C GLU A 124 -8.44 5.37 -3.77
N ILE A 125 -7.38 5.61 -4.55
CA ILE A 125 -7.45 5.61 -6.01
C ILE A 125 -7.44 4.17 -6.54
N TRP A 126 -6.71 3.27 -5.89
CA TRP A 126 -6.44 1.93 -6.40
C TRP A 126 -7.67 1.03 -6.58
N PRO A 127 -8.69 1.05 -5.70
CA PRO A 127 -9.94 0.33 -5.91
C PRO A 127 -10.65 0.64 -7.23
N ARG A 128 -10.34 1.78 -7.86
CA ARG A 128 -10.92 2.21 -9.15
C ARG A 128 -10.16 1.67 -10.36
N THR A 129 -9.00 1.05 -10.16
CA THR A 129 -8.18 0.51 -11.27
C THR A 129 -8.75 -0.79 -11.83
N ARG A 130 -8.48 -1.06 -13.12
CA ARG A 130 -9.04 -2.19 -13.88
C ARG A 130 -8.91 -3.55 -13.20
N TYR A 131 -7.79 -3.80 -12.54
CA TYR A 131 -7.42 -5.13 -12.06
C TYR A 131 -7.51 -5.29 -10.54
N PHE A 132 -7.83 -4.22 -9.80
CA PHE A 132 -7.82 -4.25 -8.34
C PHE A 132 -8.77 -5.31 -7.80
N THR A 133 -10.01 -5.37 -8.27
CA THR A 133 -11.02 -6.32 -7.75
C THR A 133 -10.55 -7.77 -7.89
N TYR A 134 -10.04 -8.15 -9.06
CA TYR A 134 -9.54 -9.51 -9.30
C TYR A 134 -8.31 -9.81 -8.44
N MET A 135 -7.36 -8.88 -8.41
CA MET A 135 -6.15 -8.99 -7.61
C MET A 135 -6.47 -9.13 -6.11
N TRP A 136 -7.38 -8.30 -5.58
CA TRP A 136 -7.77 -8.33 -4.19
C TRP A 136 -8.44 -9.65 -3.82
N GLN A 137 -9.39 -10.15 -4.64
CA GLN A 137 -10.04 -11.44 -4.39
C GLN A 137 -9.04 -12.61 -4.36
N ASP A 138 -8.06 -12.62 -5.26
CA ASP A 138 -7.06 -13.69 -5.37
C ASP A 138 -6.01 -13.66 -4.24
N THR A 139 -5.69 -12.47 -3.75
CA THR A 139 -4.49 -12.24 -2.94
C THR A 139 -4.73 -11.68 -1.55
N ALA A 140 -5.91 -11.17 -1.21
CA ALA A 140 -6.18 -10.54 0.09
C ALA A 140 -5.80 -11.44 1.27
N ARG A 141 -6.05 -12.75 1.16
CA ARG A 141 -5.67 -13.77 2.15
C ARG A 141 -4.17 -13.90 2.44
N LYS A 142 -3.31 -13.30 1.60
CA LYS A 142 -1.85 -13.29 1.75
C LYS A 142 -1.34 -12.04 2.46
N PHE A 143 -2.15 -10.99 2.55
CA PHE A 143 -1.80 -9.79 3.31
C PHE A 143 -2.09 -9.99 4.79
N MET A 144 -1.53 -9.10 5.62
CA MET A 144 -1.85 -8.99 7.03
C MET A 144 -3.37 -8.86 7.22
N PRO A 145 -3.99 -9.71 8.07
CA PRO A 145 -5.42 -9.62 8.34
C PRO A 145 -5.86 -8.22 8.79
N SER A 146 -5.14 -7.59 9.72
CA SER A 146 -5.49 -6.24 10.19
C SER A 146 -5.42 -5.19 9.10
N PHE A 147 -4.49 -5.32 8.14
CA PHE A 147 -4.45 -4.41 6.99
C PHE A 147 -5.65 -4.61 6.08
N VAL A 148 -6.04 -5.86 5.81
CA VAL A 148 -7.21 -6.19 4.98
C VAL A 148 -8.50 -5.68 5.61
N ASP A 149 -8.64 -5.88 6.93
CA ASP A 149 -9.80 -5.44 7.70
C ASP A 149 -9.91 -3.90 7.70
N ASP A 150 -8.79 -3.20 7.87
CA ASP A 150 -8.77 -1.73 7.95
C ASP A 150 -8.75 -1.04 6.57
N TYR A 151 -8.40 -1.74 5.48
CA TYR A 151 -8.12 -1.11 4.19
C TYR A 151 -9.29 -0.23 3.70
N TRP A 152 -10.51 -0.75 3.80
CA TRP A 152 -11.70 -0.01 3.36
C TRP A 152 -12.07 1.14 4.29
N ASP A 153 -11.69 1.08 5.55
CA ASP A 153 -11.89 2.15 6.51
C ASP A 153 -10.93 3.30 6.22
N LEU A 154 -9.67 2.98 5.90
CA LEU A 154 -8.67 3.95 5.45
C LEU A 154 -9.10 4.62 4.14
N VAL A 155 -9.58 3.86 3.16
CA VAL A 155 -10.11 4.40 1.90
C VAL A 155 -11.30 5.34 2.14
N ARG A 156 -12.20 5.00 3.08
CA ARG A 156 -13.33 5.86 3.46
C ARG A 156 -12.88 7.16 4.12
N GLN A 157 -11.91 7.08 5.04
CA GLN A 157 -11.34 8.26 5.71
C GLN A 157 -10.70 9.23 4.70
N SER A 158 -10.02 8.72 3.68
CA SER A 158 -9.46 9.55 2.60
C SER A 158 -10.51 10.43 1.93
N ALA A 159 -11.65 9.83 1.55
CA ALA A 159 -12.72 10.55 0.87
C ALA A 159 -13.36 11.64 1.74
N GLU A 160 -13.34 11.47 3.07
CA GLU A 160 -13.78 12.47 4.02
C GLU A 160 -12.78 13.62 4.12
N PHE A 161 -11.48 13.33 4.23
CA PHE A 161 -10.43 14.36 4.23
C PHE A 161 -10.44 15.22 2.97
N ASP A 162 -10.61 14.59 1.79
CA ASP A 162 -10.70 15.32 0.52
C ASP A 162 -11.94 16.22 0.45
N ARG A 163 -13.05 15.80 1.07
CA ARG A 163 -14.28 16.61 1.16
C ARG A 163 -14.06 17.82 2.07
N GLU A 164 -13.46 17.62 3.24
CA GLU A 164 -13.15 18.70 4.18
C GLU A 164 -12.19 19.73 3.57
N ALA A 165 -11.12 19.27 2.91
CA ALA A 165 -10.16 20.14 2.25
C ALA A 165 -10.78 20.98 1.12
N ARG A 166 -11.77 20.42 0.38
CA ARG A 166 -12.52 21.18 -0.64
C ARG A 166 -13.43 22.23 -0.02
N VAL A 167 -14.10 21.92 1.08
CA VAL A 167 -14.96 22.87 1.81
C VAL A 167 -14.12 24.04 2.33
N GLU A 168 -12.98 23.76 2.98
CA GLU A 168 -12.06 24.78 3.49
C GLU A 168 -11.54 25.67 2.36
N ARG A 169 -11.12 25.09 1.23
CA ARG A 169 -10.66 25.86 0.06
C ARG A 169 -11.77 26.74 -0.50
N THR A 170 -13.01 26.25 -0.56
CA THR A 170 -14.15 27.02 -1.05
C THR A 170 -14.46 28.19 -0.11
N GLN A 171 -14.45 27.96 1.20
CA GLN A 171 -14.69 29.00 2.22
C GLN A 171 -13.60 30.09 2.22
N LEU A 172 -12.36 29.75 1.91
CA LEU A 172 -11.26 30.73 1.79
C LEU A 172 -11.35 31.59 0.52
N LEU A 173 -12.01 31.09 -0.54
CA LEU A 173 -12.19 31.80 -1.80
C LEU A 173 -13.48 32.65 -1.82
N ASP A 174 -14.46 32.33 -0.97
CA ASP A 174 -15.73 33.03 -0.86
C ASP A 174 -15.76 34.40 -0.11
N PRO A 175 -14.73 34.87 0.63
CA PRO A 175 -14.80 36.19 1.27
C PRO A 175 -14.71 37.36 0.28
N LEU A 176 -14.39 37.10 -1.01
CA LEU A 176 -14.45 38.09 -2.08
C LEU A 176 -15.78 38.08 -2.86
N SER A 177 -16.65 37.08 -2.62
CA SER A 177 -17.98 36.97 -3.24
C SER A 177 -19.10 37.54 -2.36
N GLY A 178 -18.77 37.93 -1.12
CA GLY A 178 -19.62 38.68 -0.20
C GLY A 178 -19.89 40.11 -0.71
N GLY A 179 -20.75 40.19 -1.72
CA GLY A 179 -21.28 41.42 -2.28
C GLY A 179 -22.06 42.22 -1.24
N ASP A 180 -21.35 43.11 -0.55
CA ASP A 180 -21.94 44.26 0.17
C ASP A 180 -21.78 45.57 -0.65
N LEU A 181 -21.43 45.47 -1.94
CA LEU A 181 -21.14 46.63 -2.80
C LEU A 181 -22.19 46.99 -3.86
N LEU A 182 -23.34 46.32 -3.93
CA LEU A 182 -24.41 46.67 -4.89
C LEU A 182 -25.80 46.74 -4.25
N ARG A 183 -25.95 47.48 -3.14
CA ARG A 183 -27.29 47.81 -2.59
C ARG A 183 -27.86 49.17 -3.01
N ASN A 184 -27.12 50.02 -3.73
CA ASN A 184 -27.63 51.36 -4.11
C ASN A 184 -27.30 51.73 -5.57
N GLY A 185 -27.81 50.96 -6.52
CA GLY A 185 -27.80 51.30 -7.94
C GLY A 185 -29.21 51.29 -8.48
N GLU A 186 -29.85 52.47 -8.47
CA GLU A 186 -31.12 52.78 -9.13
C GLU A 186 -31.11 52.22 -10.56
N VAL A 187 -32.02 51.29 -10.86
CA VAL A 187 -32.24 50.81 -12.22
C VAL A 187 -33.11 51.86 -12.93
N PRO A 188 -32.63 52.53 -13.98
CA PRO A 188 -33.49 53.38 -14.78
C PRO A 188 -34.54 52.51 -15.49
N ASP A 189 -35.79 52.91 -15.33
CA ASP A 189 -36.99 52.37 -15.96
C ASP A 189 -36.84 52.44 -17.49
N VAL A 190 -36.56 51.30 -18.11
CA VAL A 190 -36.52 51.15 -19.57
C VAL A 190 -37.72 50.30 -19.97
N ASP A 191 -38.66 50.95 -20.65
CA ASP A 191 -39.89 50.36 -21.20
C ASP A 191 -39.59 49.07 -21.99
N PRO A 192 -40.34 47.98 -21.74
CA PRO A 192 -40.19 46.75 -22.50
C PRO A 192 -40.74 46.89 -23.94
N PRO A 193 -40.02 46.39 -24.97
CA PRO A 193 -40.57 46.32 -26.30
C PRO A 193 -41.71 45.28 -26.38
N LYS A 194 -42.79 45.71 -27.01
CA LYS A 194 -44.00 44.95 -27.36
C LYS A 194 -43.67 43.59 -28.00
N ALA A 195 -44.27 42.54 -27.46
CA ALA A 195 -44.30 41.20 -27.99
C ALA A 195 -45.06 41.13 -29.34
N GLU A 196 -44.43 40.55 -30.36
CA GLU A 196 -45.15 39.92 -31.47
C GLU A 196 -45.17 38.40 -31.27
N ALA A 197 -46.37 37.85 -31.41
CA ALA A 197 -46.71 36.46 -31.20
C ALA A 197 -46.35 35.60 -32.42
N GLY A 198 -45.86 34.39 -32.18
CA GLY A 198 -45.91 33.33 -33.18
C GLY A 198 -44.98 32.15 -32.90
N VAL A 199 -45.57 31.03 -32.47
CA VAL A 199 -45.28 29.63 -32.85
C VAL A 199 -45.37 28.70 -31.62
N PRO A 200 -46.25 27.67 -31.64
CA PRO A 200 -46.27 26.62 -30.63
C PRO A 200 -45.46 25.40 -31.08
N GLY A 201 -44.78 24.74 -30.13
CA GLY A 201 -44.44 23.33 -30.26
C GLY A 201 -43.04 22.97 -29.78
N GLY A 202 -42.96 22.04 -28.82
CA GLY A 202 -41.76 21.26 -28.58
C GLY A 202 -41.38 21.08 -27.11
N SER A 203 -41.95 20.06 -26.48
CA SER A 203 -41.49 19.48 -25.22
C SER A 203 -40.04 18.99 -25.28
N ALA A 204 -39.29 19.18 -24.17
CA ALA A 204 -38.23 18.32 -23.56
C ALA A 204 -37.17 19.23 -22.90
N LEU A 205 -37.22 19.50 -21.58
CA LEU A 205 -36.68 18.69 -20.48
C LEU A 205 -35.22 18.21 -20.67
N VAL A 206 -34.33 18.92 -19.95
CA VAL A 206 -33.15 18.45 -19.17
C VAL A 206 -31.94 17.86 -19.91
N ALA A 207 -30.83 18.60 -19.88
CA ALA A 207 -29.47 18.17 -19.49
C ALA A 207 -28.52 19.32 -19.87
N GLU A 208 -28.18 20.19 -18.93
CA GLU A 208 -26.99 20.09 -18.06
C GLU A 208 -25.65 20.20 -18.79
N THR A 209 -24.90 21.17 -18.27
CA THR A 209 -23.61 21.69 -18.65
C THR A 209 -22.48 20.72 -18.30
N GLU A 210 -21.81 20.15 -19.32
CA GLU A 210 -20.46 19.60 -19.19
C GLU A 210 -19.66 19.99 -20.43
N ALA A 211 -18.90 21.08 -20.35
CA ALA A 211 -17.91 21.42 -21.36
C ALA A 211 -16.86 22.41 -20.83
N VAL A 212 -16.21 22.14 -19.68
CA VAL A 212 -14.90 22.75 -19.37
C VAL A 212 -14.08 21.78 -18.50
N LEU A 213 -13.43 20.82 -19.14
CA LEU A 213 -12.24 20.15 -18.60
C LEU A 213 -11.27 19.99 -19.77
N GLU A 214 -10.66 21.12 -20.12
CA GLU A 214 -9.56 21.22 -21.06
C GLU A 214 -8.35 20.50 -20.44
N ALA A 215 -8.08 19.30 -20.97
CA ALA A 215 -6.98 18.45 -20.59
C ALA A 215 -5.64 19.13 -20.92
N VAL A 216 -4.86 19.43 -19.88
CA VAL A 216 -3.42 19.69 -20.00
C VAL A 216 -2.73 18.35 -20.31
N ALA A 217 -2.64 18.01 -21.58
CA ALA A 217 -1.71 17.01 -22.08
C ALA A 217 -0.39 17.70 -22.45
N PRO A 218 0.78 17.24 -21.97
CA PRO A 218 2.05 17.71 -22.52
C PRO A 218 2.20 17.15 -23.94
N LYS A 219 2.29 18.06 -24.91
CA LYS A 219 2.63 17.76 -26.30
C LYS A 219 4.02 17.12 -26.33
N SER A 220 4.06 15.83 -26.64
CA SER A 220 5.30 15.11 -26.93
C SER A 220 5.85 15.60 -28.26
N SER A 221 7.04 16.19 -28.23
CA SER A 221 7.79 16.58 -29.42
C SER A 221 8.39 15.33 -30.06
N GLU A 222 7.87 15.04 -31.24
CA GLU A 222 8.42 14.21 -32.30
C GLU A 222 9.89 14.56 -32.59
N VAL A 223 10.82 13.60 -32.52
CA VAL A 223 12.02 13.58 -33.39
C VAL A 223 12.48 12.14 -33.69
N ALA A 224 12.27 11.78 -34.95
CA ALA A 224 13.13 11.02 -35.86
C ALA A 224 13.59 9.59 -35.51
N SER A 225 12.94 8.68 -36.23
CA SER A 225 13.38 7.39 -36.76
C SER A 225 14.81 7.39 -37.34
N VAL A 226 15.57 6.32 -37.07
CA VAL A 226 16.51 5.74 -38.03
C VAL A 226 16.28 4.23 -38.05
N ALA A 227 15.78 3.76 -39.19
CA ALA A 227 15.66 2.37 -39.55
C ALA A 227 17.04 1.80 -39.90
N ALA A 228 17.33 0.60 -39.42
CA ALA A 228 18.32 -0.28 -40.03
C ALA A 228 17.70 -1.67 -40.11
N GLU A 229 17.30 -2.03 -41.33
CA GLU A 229 16.96 -3.39 -41.73
C GLU A 229 18.22 -4.24 -41.69
N THR A 230 18.16 -5.38 -41.00
CA THR A 230 19.10 -6.48 -41.23
C THR A 230 18.28 -7.75 -41.34
N GLU A 231 18.10 -8.20 -42.57
CA GLU A 231 17.70 -9.57 -42.89
C GLU A 231 18.83 -10.57 -42.59
N VAL A 232 18.48 -11.87 -42.71
CA VAL A 232 19.28 -13.10 -42.72
C VAL A 232 19.82 -13.57 -41.34
N GLU A 233 19.66 -14.81 -40.90
CA GLU A 233 19.39 -16.07 -41.58
C GLU A 233 18.92 -17.11 -40.53
N ALA A 234 17.98 -17.99 -40.92
CA ALA A 234 17.47 -19.05 -40.05
C ALA A 234 18.50 -20.17 -39.90
N VAL A 235 19.08 -20.30 -38.70
CA VAL A 235 19.89 -21.46 -38.31
C VAL A 235 19.09 -22.34 -37.36
N THR A 236 18.71 -23.52 -37.85
CA THR A 236 18.16 -24.62 -37.04
C THR A 236 19.14 -25.02 -35.93
N PRO A 237 18.74 -25.09 -34.66
CA PRO A 237 19.59 -25.68 -33.64
C PRO A 237 19.54 -27.21 -33.76
N GLN A 238 20.66 -27.80 -34.18
CA GLN A 238 20.94 -29.22 -33.94
C GLN A 238 21.11 -29.44 -32.43
N SER A 239 20.40 -30.42 -31.90
CA SER A 239 20.54 -30.92 -30.53
C SER A 239 21.98 -31.41 -30.27
N PRO A 240 22.68 -30.90 -29.24
CA PRO A 240 23.80 -31.63 -28.68
C PRO A 240 23.29 -32.65 -27.65
N GLU A 241 23.56 -33.91 -27.96
CA GLU A 241 23.50 -35.07 -27.07
C GLU A 241 24.47 -34.83 -25.90
N VAL A 242 23.94 -34.64 -24.70
CA VAL A 242 24.76 -34.42 -23.49
C VAL A 242 24.94 -35.75 -22.79
N GLU A 243 26.11 -36.33 -22.98
CA GLU A 243 26.61 -37.49 -22.26
C GLU A 243 26.72 -37.16 -20.76
N ALA A 244 26.04 -37.95 -19.92
CA ALA A 244 25.95 -37.74 -18.49
C ALA A 244 27.30 -38.08 -17.80
N VAL A 245 28.11 -37.06 -17.52
CA VAL A 245 29.27 -37.19 -16.63
C VAL A 245 28.84 -36.91 -15.19
N ALA A 246 28.87 -37.96 -14.37
CA ALA A 246 28.58 -37.91 -12.94
C ALA A 246 29.51 -36.93 -12.20
N PRO A 247 29.00 -36.03 -11.33
CA PRO A 247 29.85 -35.23 -10.48
C PRO A 247 30.41 -36.10 -9.34
N LYS A 248 31.74 -36.19 -9.27
CA LYS A 248 32.46 -36.69 -8.09
C LYS A 248 32.23 -35.72 -6.92
N SER A 249 31.69 -36.24 -5.83
CA SER A 249 31.49 -35.55 -4.56
C SER A 249 32.80 -34.92 -4.03
N PRO A 250 32.80 -33.64 -3.64
CA PRO A 250 33.88 -33.10 -2.81
C PRO A 250 33.67 -33.55 -1.36
N GLN A 251 34.61 -34.34 -0.83
CA GLN A 251 34.72 -34.60 0.61
C GLN A 251 35.19 -33.31 1.30
N VAL A 252 34.31 -32.67 2.06
CA VAL A 252 34.69 -31.63 3.01
C VAL A 252 35.00 -32.32 4.33
N ALA A 253 36.27 -32.28 4.72
CA ALA A 253 36.73 -32.70 6.02
C ALA A 253 36.10 -31.82 7.11
N ALA A 254 35.37 -32.46 8.02
CA ALA A 254 34.89 -31.84 9.24
C ALA A 254 36.06 -31.64 10.20
N MET A 255 36.50 -30.40 10.38
CA MET A 255 37.37 -29.99 11.48
C MET A 255 36.48 -29.68 12.69
N ALA A 256 36.52 -30.56 13.68
CA ALA A 256 35.94 -30.34 15.00
C ALA A 256 36.79 -29.31 15.77
N PRO A 257 36.19 -28.36 16.52
CA PRO A 257 36.90 -27.62 17.54
C PRO A 257 37.03 -28.48 18.81
N GLU A 258 38.26 -28.64 19.29
CA GLU A 258 38.58 -29.25 20.59
C GLU A 258 38.02 -28.42 21.76
N PRO A 259 37.48 -29.05 22.82
CA PRO A 259 37.23 -28.37 24.07
C PRO A 259 38.52 -28.32 24.89
N SER A 260 39.18 -27.16 24.92
CA SER A 260 40.22 -26.89 25.93
C SER A 260 39.57 -26.83 27.31
N GLY A 261 39.86 -27.85 28.12
CA GLY A 261 39.61 -27.84 29.54
C GLY A 261 40.55 -26.87 30.25
N VAL A 262 40.00 -26.10 31.19
CA VAL A 262 40.79 -25.59 32.31
C VAL A 262 40.03 -25.87 33.59
N GLU A 263 40.64 -26.77 34.33
CA GLU A 263 40.38 -27.22 35.68
C GLU A 263 40.56 -26.04 36.66
N ALA A 264 39.59 -25.79 37.53
CA ALA A 264 39.80 -24.98 38.73
C ALA A 264 38.88 -25.46 39.86
N ALA A 265 39.54 -25.92 40.91
CA ALA A 265 39.01 -26.62 42.07
C ALA A 265 37.93 -25.85 42.88
N ALA A 266 37.06 -26.64 43.50
CA ALA A 266 36.16 -26.25 44.57
C ALA A 266 36.94 -25.70 45.80
N PRO A 267 36.23 -25.01 46.72
CA PRO A 267 35.80 -25.76 47.90
C PRO A 267 34.35 -25.51 48.31
N LEU A 268 33.74 -26.59 48.83
CA LEU A 268 32.53 -26.59 49.67
C LEU A 268 32.74 -25.72 50.92
N PRO A 269 31.66 -25.17 51.49
CA PRO A 269 31.30 -25.69 52.81
C PRO A 269 29.81 -26.01 53.00
N THR A 270 29.65 -26.97 53.91
CA THR A 270 28.48 -27.61 54.51
C THR A 270 27.63 -26.68 55.39
N ALA A 271 26.41 -27.15 55.68
CA ALA A 271 25.43 -26.72 56.71
C ALA A 271 24.38 -25.71 56.20
N ALA A 272 23.17 -26.18 55.85
CA ALA A 272 22.05 -26.50 56.74
C ALA A 272 21.38 -25.25 57.31
N GLU A 273 20.19 -24.90 56.82
CA GLU A 273 19.00 -24.72 57.65
C GLU A 273 17.74 -24.40 56.83
N ALA A 274 16.69 -25.17 57.13
CA ALA A 274 15.29 -24.82 57.28
C ALA A 274 14.53 -23.97 56.23
N ILE A 275 13.57 -24.68 55.63
CA ILE A 275 12.35 -24.24 54.91
C ILE A 275 11.53 -23.28 55.78
N PRO A 276 10.80 -22.31 55.18
CA PRO A 276 9.35 -22.40 55.30
C PRO A 276 8.62 -22.28 53.96
N GLU A 277 7.69 -23.21 53.83
CA GLU A 277 6.62 -23.39 52.86
C GLU A 277 5.75 -22.12 52.74
N ALA A 278 5.52 -21.65 51.51
CA ALA A 278 4.62 -20.54 51.22
C ALA A 278 3.39 -21.04 50.43
N PRO A 279 2.20 -20.48 50.68
CA PRO A 279 0.92 -21.16 50.51
C PRO A 279 0.39 -21.21 49.07
N GLU A 280 -0.47 -22.21 48.83
CA GLU A 280 -1.18 -22.46 47.58
C GLU A 280 -1.94 -21.25 47.01
N PRO A 281 -2.01 -21.11 45.67
CA PRO A 281 -2.89 -20.14 45.03
C PRO A 281 -4.36 -20.59 45.14
N GLY A 282 -5.14 -19.83 45.91
CA GLY A 282 -6.58 -19.98 46.07
C GLY A 282 -7.36 -19.91 44.75
N ALA A 283 -8.42 -20.71 44.73
CA ALA A 283 -9.37 -20.99 43.68
C ALA A 283 -10.18 -19.76 43.16
N PRO A 284 -10.98 -19.91 42.09
CA PRO A 284 -11.49 -18.81 41.26
C PRO A 284 -12.72 -18.12 41.87
N ARG A 285 -12.79 -16.80 41.67
CA ARG A 285 -13.93 -15.97 42.04
C ARG A 285 -15.04 -16.15 41.00
N ARG A 286 -16.11 -16.86 41.38
CA ARG A 286 -17.45 -16.68 40.79
C ARG A 286 -17.98 -15.35 41.30
N ASP A 287 -18.35 -14.46 40.39
CA ASP A 287 -19.34 -13.43 40.69
C ASP A 287 -20.47 -13.59 39.65
N ASP A 288 -21.54 -14.22 40.13
CA ASP A 288 -22.88 -14.09 39.60
C ASP A 288 -23.35 -12.66 39.84
N SER A 289 -23.77 -11.96 38.79
CA SER A 289 -24.65 -10.80 38.92
C SER A 289 -25.47 -10.65 37.65
N ALA A 290 -26.57 -11.39 37.62
CA ALA A 290 -27.76 -11.03 36.87
C ALA A 290 -28.33 -9.74 37.46
N THR A 291 -28.53 -8.70 36.65
CA THR A 291 -29.57 -7.70 36.91
C THR A 291 -30.00 -7.02 35.61
N ARG A 292 -31.26 -7.30 35.23
CA ARG A 292 -32.18 -6.59 34.32
C ARG A 292 -31.88 -6.53 32.83
#